data_AF-A0A4Y2A6E0-F1
#
_entry.id   AF-A0A4Y2A6E0-F1
#
_cell.length_a   1.000
_cell.length_b   1.000
_cell.length_c   1.000
_cell.angle_alpha   90.00
_cell.angle_beta   90.00
_cell.angle_gamma   90.00
#
_symmetry.space_group_name_H-M   'P 1'
#
loop_
_entity.id
_entity.type
_entity.pdbx_description
1 polymer ?
#
loop_
_entity_poly.entity_id
_entity_poly.type
_entity_poly.pdbx_seq_one_letter_code
_entity_poly.pdbx_strand_id
1 'polypeptide(L)'
;MQSIGRIVKTQQELKEAVLPNVAQHFIDYSWLCQRTILAPRIEVVSVMNKQLLQELPDGSVQVYKSIDTKYDINEAFNYSTEFLNTLVLTLELGTH
;
A
#
# COMPACT_ATOMS: atom_id res chain seq x y z
N MET A 1 10.07 26.85 15.62
CA MET A 1 9.17 26.35 14.56
C MET A 1 9.68 24.97 14.17
N GLN A 2 9.05 23.90 14.64
CA GLN A 2 9.49 22.54 14.31
C GLN A 2 9.04 22.25 12.86
N SER A 3 9.95 21.83 11.99
CA SER A 3 9.60 21.50 10.61
C SER A 3 8.66 20.30 10.59
N ILE A 4 7.52 20.45 9.93
CA ILE A 4 6.47 19.43 9.82
C ILE A 4 6.88 18.22 8.94
N GLY A 5 8.07 18.27 8.33
CA GLY A 5 8.59 17.20 7.49
C GLY A 5 9.96 17.50 6.91
N ARG A 6 10.55 16.48 6.28
CA ARG A 6 11.82 16.54 5.54
C ARG A 6 11.51 16.49 4.05
N ILE A 7 12.01 17.47 3.29
CA ILE A 7 11.98 17.44 1.83
C ILE A 7 13.15 16.58 1.36
N VAL A 8 12.87 15.63 0.48
CA VAL A 8 13.85 14.73 -0.15
C VAL A 8 13.88 15.00 -1.65
N LYS A 9 15.03 14.75 -2.28
CA LYS A 9 15.24 15.08 -3.70
C LYS A 9 15.04 13.90 -4.63
N THR A 10 15.09 12.68 -4.09
CA THR A 10 15.03 11.45 -4.89
C THR A 10 14.01 10.47 -4.31
N GLN A 11 13.51 9.60 -5.18
CA GLN A 11 12.62 8.51 -4.79
C GLN A 11 13.31 7.51 -3.85
N GLN A 12 14.62 7.30 -4.01
CA GLN A 12 15.41 6.45 -3.13
C GLN A 12 15.48 7.03 -1.72
N GLU A 13 15.75 8.34 -1.59
CA GLU A 13 15.75 9.02 -0.29
C GLU A 13 14.38 8.95 0.39
N LEU A 14 13.28 9.09 -0.37
CA LEU A 14 11.93 8.94 0.16
C LEU A 14 11.69 7.52 0.68
N LYS A 15 12.07 6.52 -0.11
CA LYS A 15 11.94 5.11 0.23
C LYS A 15 12.71 4.77 1.50
N GLU A 16 13.97 5.17 1.59
CA GLU A 16 14.81 4.94 2.78
C GLU A 16 14.33 5.72 4.01
N ALA A 17 13.74 6.91 3.81
CA ALA A 17 13.19 7.69 4.91
C ALA A 17 11.91 7.05 5.50
N VAL A 18 11.07 6.42 4.67
CA VAL A 18 9.80 5.85 5.10
C VAL A 18 9.93 4.38 5.48
N LEU A 19 10.66 3.59 4.70
CA LEU A 19 10.85 2.14 4.84
C LEU A 19 12.35 1.76 4.90
N PRO A 20 13.09 2.22 5.92
CA PRO A 20 14.50 1.86 6.06
C PRO A 20 14.65 0.36 6.32
N ASN A 21 15.66 -0.26 5.68
CA ASN A 21 16.00 -1.68 5.87
C ASN A 21 14.79 -2.63 5.77
N VAL A 22 13.89 -2.40 4.80
CA VAL A 22 12.62 -3.12 4.68
C VAL A 22 12.78 -4.64 4.73
N ALA A 23 13.88 -5.18 4.18
CA ALA A 23 14.21 -6.60 4.24
C ALA A 23 14.23 -7.17 5.68
N GLN A 24 14.74 -6.40 6.63
CA GLN A 24 14.88 -6.81 8.04
C GLN A 24 13.58 -6.66 8.82
N HIS A 25 12.72 -5.75 8.40
CA HIS A 25 11.44 -5.44 9.06
C HIS A 25 10.23 -6.05 8.39
N PHE A 26 10.40 -6.78 7.28
CA PHE A 26 9.29 -7.33 6.50
C PHE A 26 8.39 -8.28 7.31
N ILE A 27 8.95 -8.97 8.31
CA ILE A 27 8.19 -9.86 9.21
C ILE A 27 7.46 -9.10 10.33
N ASP A 28 7.79 -7.82 10.55
CA ASP A 28 7.15 -6.98 11.56
C ASP A 28 5.97 -6.23 10.94
N TYR A 29 4.81 -6.85 11.07
CA TYR A 29 3.56 -6.31 10.54
C TYR A 29 3.18 -4.95 11.16
N SER A 30 3.41 -4.78 12.48
CA SER A 30 3.11 -3.52 13.16
C SER A 30 3.99 -2.38 12.65
N TRP A 31 5.26 -2.67 12.37
CA TRP A 31 6.19 -1.70 11.79
C TRP A 31 5.76 -1.26 10.38
N LEU A 32 5.30 -2.21 9.55
CA LEU A 32 4.82 -1.94 8.19
C LEU A 32 3.52 -1.12 8.19
N CYS A 33 2.53 -1.47 9.03
CA CYS A 33 1.24 -0.79 9.08
C CYS A 33 1.30 0.68 9.49
N GLN A 34 2.35 1.08 10.20
CA GLN A 34 2.54 2.48 10.61
C GLN A 34 3.11 3.37 9.50
N ARG A 35 3.46 2.80 8.34
CA ARG A 35 4.20 3.48 7.28
C ARG A 35 3.42 3.43 5.97
N THR A 36 3.32 4.57 5.30
CA THR A 36 2.68 4.67 4.00
C THR A 36 3.43 5.66 3.11
N ILE A 37 3.55 5.32 1.82
CA ILE A 37 4.07 6.23 0.80
C ILE A 37 2.89 6.60 -0.10
N LEU A 38 2.50 7.87 -0.04
CA LEU A 38 1.46 8.43 -0.90
C LEU A 38 2.13 9.18 -2.05
N ALA A 39 1.69 8.91 -3.28
CA ALA A 39 2.09 9.67 -4.45
C ALA A 39 0.86 10.20 -5.20
N PRO A 40 0.95 11.37 -5.85
CA PRO A 40 -0.18 11.94 -6.61
C PRO A 40 -0.58 11.10 -7.82
N ARG A 41 0.29 10.20 -8.29
CA ARG A 41 0.11 9.46 -9.53
C ARG A 41 0.37 7.96 -9.34
N ILE A 42 -0.51 7.14 -9.91
CA ILE A 42 -0.49 5.68 -9.74
C ILE A 42 0.72 5.03 -10.39
N GLU A 43 1.24 5.58 -11.50
CA GLU A 43 2.43 5.07 -12.16
C GLU A 43 3.67 5.17 -11.26
N VAL A 44 3.76 6.23 -10.45
CA VAL A 44 4.87 6.45 -9.51
C VAL A 44 4.79 5.44 -8.36
N VAL A 45 3.59 5.19 -7.84
CA VAL A 45 3.34 4.15 -6.82
C VAL A 45 3.71 2.77 -7.36
N SER A 46 3.33 2.46 -8.61
CA SER A 46 3.65 1.17 -9.24
C SER A 46 5.15 0.93 -9.34
N VAL A 47 5.92 1.95 -9.73
CA VAL A 47 7.39 1.84 -9.82
C VAL A 47 8.01 1.66 -8.43
N MET A 48 7.57 2.43 -7.42
CA MET A 48 8.06 2.28 -6.05
C MET A 48 7.76 0.90 -5.46
N ASN A 49 6.53 0.40 -5.62
CA ASN A 49 6.14 -0.91 -5.10
C ASN A 49 6.96 -2.04 -5.74
N LYS A 50 7.26 -1.95 -7.04
CA LYS A 50 8.12 -2.91 -7.73
C LYS A 50 9.56 -2.89 -7.18
N GLN A 51 10.11 -1.70 -6.92
CA GLN A 51 11.45 -1.57 -6.33
C GLN A 51 11.50 -2.13 -4.91
N LEU A 52 10.49 -1.84 -4.07
CA LEU A 52 10.39 -2.36 -2.72
C LEU A 52 10.25 -3.89 -2.71
N LEU A 53 9.44 -4.45 -3.61
CA LEU A 53 9.27 -5.89 -3.76
C LEU A 53 10.60 -6.60 -4.05
N GLN A 54 11.51 -5.98 -4.82
CA GLN A 54 12.83 -6.52 -5.13
C GLN A 54 13.79 -6.50 -3.93
N GLU A 55 13.52 -5.69 -2.90
CA GLU A 55 14.35 -5.60 -1.69
C GLU A 55 13.90 -6.55 -0.58
N LEU A 56 12.74 -7.17 -0.73
CA LEU A 56 12.25 -8.12 0.25
C LEU A 56 13.11 -9.41 0.23
N PRO A 57 13.27 -10.08 1.38
CA PRO A 57 14.02 -11.33 1.45
C PRO A 57 13.41 -12.36 0.51
N ASP A 58 14.22 -13.31 0.02
CA ASP A 58 13.78 -14.37 -0.88
C ASP A 58 12.55 -15.09 -0.34
N GLY A 59 11.42 -14.86 -1.01
CA GLY A 59 10.11 -15.45 -0.76
C GLY A 59 9.38 -15.63 -2.09
N SER A 60 8.37 -16.51 -2.12
CA SER A 60 7.60 -16.72 -3.35
C SER A 60 6.85 -15.46 -3.74
N VAL A 61 7.24 -14.85 -4.86
CA VAL A 61 6.46 -13.77 -5.47
C VAL A 61 5.17 -14.38 -6.01
N GLN A 62 4.05 -14.01 -5.38
CA GLN A 62 2.72 -14.44 -5.77
C GLN A 62 2.09 -13.35 -6.64
N VAL A 63 1.66 -13.71 -7.86
CA VAL A 63 0.95 -12.79 -8.74
C VAL A 63 -0.54 -13.06 -8.62
N TYR A 64 -1.27 -12.11 -8.03
CA TYR A 64 -2.73 -12.15 -7.96
C TYR A 64 -3.32 -11.39 -9.14
N LYS A 65 -4.29 -11.99 -9.82
CA LYS A 65 -5.05 -11.31 -10.87
C LYS A 65 -6.15 -10.50 -10.22
N SER A 66 -6.19 -9.19 -10.50
CA SER A 66 -7.32 -8.34 -10.10
C SER A 66 -8.61 -8.83 -10.76
N ILE A 67 -9.69 -8.86 -9.99
CA ILE A 67 -11.04 -9.02 -10.53
C ILE A 67 -11.53 -7.61 -10.89
N ASP A 68 -11.26 -7.21 -12.13
CA ASP A 68 -11.71 -5.93 -12.69
C ASP A 68 -13.13 -6.11 -13.27
N THR A 69 -14.07 -6.55 -12.42
CA THR A 69 -15.48 -6.56 -12.80
C THR A 69 -15.94 -5.11 -12.81
N LYS A 70 -15.97 -4.50 -14.00
CA LYS A 70 -16.72 -3.26 -14.21
C LYS A 70 -18.19 -3.58 -13.97
N TYR A 71 -18.64 -3.41 -12.74
CA TYR A 71 -20.07 -3.32 -12.48
C TYR A 71 -20.59 -2.19 -13.34
N ASP A 72 -21.66 -2.46 -14.09
CA ASP A 72 -22.49 -1.40 -14.63
C ASP A 72 -22.77 -0.47 -13.45
N ILE A 73 -22.47 0.82 -13.60
CA ILE A 73 -22.72 1.83 -12.56
C ILE A 73 -24.18 1.80 -12.09
N ASN A 74 -25.10 1.27 -12.91
CA ASN A 74 -26.49 1.02 -12.55
C ASN A 74 -26.69 -0.17 -11.58
N GLU A 75 -25.83 -1.19 -11.61
CA GLU A 75 -25.84 -2.29 -10.61
C GLU A 75 -25.03 -1.96 -9.35
N ALA A 76 -24.05 -1.06 -9.42
CA ALA A 76 -23.26 -0.62 -8.27
C ALA A 76 -24.09 0.10 -7.18
N PHE A 77 -25.28 0.60 -7.52
CA PHE A 77 -26.25 1.16 -6.57
C PHE A 77 -26.99 0.10 -5.72
N ASN A 78 -26.86 -1.20 -6.02
CA ASN A 78 -27.52 -2.27 -5.27
C ASN A 78 -26.73 -2.75 -4.05
N TYR A 79 -25.53 -2.20 -3.81
CA TYR A 79 -24.79 -2.51 -2.59
C TYR A 79 -25.28 -1.63 -1.45
N SER A 80 -25.83 -2.26 -0.41
CA SER A 80 -26.13 -1.55 0.82
C SER A 80 -24.85 -0.95 1.39
N THR A 81 -24.97 0.20 2.05
CA THR A 81 -23.86 0.84 2.76
C THR A 81 -23.15 -0.14 3.70
N GLU A 82 -23.87 -1.13 4.23
CA GLU A 82 -23.34 -2.21 5.06
C GLU A 82 -22.36 -3.12 4.29
N PHE A 83 -22.63 -3.46 3.04
CA PHE A 83 -21.71 -4.27 2.22
C PHE A 83 -20.40 -3.51 1.94
N LEU A 84 -20.49 -2.23 1.61
CA LEU A 84 -19.33 -1.37 1.39
C LEU A 84 -18.54 -1.16 2.68
N ASN A 85 -19.24 -0.93 3.79
CA ASN A 85 -18.61 -0.85 5.11
C ASN A 85 -17.96 -2.18 5.48
N THR A 86 -18.51 -3.33 5.10
CA THR A 86 -17.89 -4.62 5.35
C THR A 86 -16.61 -4.78 4.53
N LEU A 87 -16.58 -4.33 3.27
CA LEU A 87 -15.37 -4.40 2.44
C LEU A 87 -14.24 -3.50 3.00
N VAL A 88 -14.59 -2.28 3.43
CA VAL A 88 -13.64 -1.34 4.05
C VAL A 88 -13.20 -1.85 5.42
N LEU A 89 -14.13 -2.26 6.28
CA LEU A 89 -13.83 -2.80 7.60
C LEU A 89 -13.09 -4.14 7.54
N THR A 90 -13.29 -4.98 6.53
CA THR A 90 -12.53 -6.24 6.38
C THR A 90 -11.08 -5.97 5.95
N LEU A 91 -10.83 -4.91 5.19
CA LEU A 91 -9.48 -4.43 4.90
C LEU A 91 -8.83 -3.78 6.13
N GLU A 92 -9.63 -3.17 7.01
CA GLU A 92 -9.15 -2.56 8.27
C GLU A 92 -9.02 -3.55 9.44
N LEU A 93 -9.78 -4.64 9.46
CA LEU A 93 -9.80 -5.65 10.54
C LEU A 93 -9.05 -6.94 10.18
N GLY A 94 -8.63 -7.12 8.92
CA GLY A 94 -7.72 -8.19 8.49
C GLY A 94 -6.27 -8.03 8.98
N THR A 95 -6.03 -7.07 9.86
CA THR A 95 -4.78 -6.82 10.58
C THR A 95 -4.83 -7.43 11.99
N HIS A 96 -5.02 -8.75 12.10
CA HIS A 96 -4.77 -9.49 13.34
C HIS A 96 -4.17 -10.87 13.05
#